data_AF-A0A5F5XMA0-F1
#
_entry.id   AF-A0A5F5XMA0-F1
#
_cell.length_a   1.000
_cell.length_b   1.000
_cell.length_c   1.000
_cell.angle_alpha   90.00
_cell.angle_beta   90.00
_cell.angle_gamma   90.00
#
_symmetry.space_group_name_H-M   'P 1'
#
loop_
_entity.id
_entity.type
_entity.pdbx_description
1 polymer ?
#
loop_
_entity_poly.entity_id
_entity_poly.type
_entity_poly.pdbx_seq_one_letter_code
_entity_poly.pdbx_strand_id
1 'polypeptide(L)'
;MATRSPSVVISDDEPGYDLDLFCIPHHYAEDLEKVFIPHGLIMDRTERLARDVLKEMGGHHIVALCVLKGGYKFFADLLDYIKALNRNSDGSIPMTVDFIRLKSYCNDQSTGDIKVIGGDDLSTLTGKNVLIVEDIIDTGKTMQTLLSMVKQHNPKMVKVASLLVKRTPRSVGYKPDFVGFEIPDKFVVGYALDYNEYFRDLNIPTSAP
;
A
#
# COMPACT_ATOMS: atom_id res chain seq x y z
N MET A 1 -5.42 -9.53 -22.51
CA MET A 1 -5.94 -8.89 -21.27
C MET A 1 -5.12 -9.41 -20.11
N ALA A 2 -4.38 -8.57 -19.40
CA ALA A 2 -3.66 -9.01 -18.20
C ALA A 2 -4.68 -9.40 -17.13
N THR A 3 -4.70 -10.67 -16.76
CA THR A 3 -5.52 -11.19 -15.66
C THR A 3 -5.00 -10.57 -14.36
N ARG A 4 -5.78 -9.67 -13.76
CA ARG A 4 -5.47 -9.06 -12.46
C ARG A 4 -5.27 -10.15 -11.41
N SER A 5 -4.30 -9.96 -10.51
CA SER A 5 -4.15 -10.86 -9.38
C SER A 5 -5.39 -10.78 -8.49
N PRO A 6 -6.02 -11.91 -8.11
CA PRO A 6 -7.19 -11.89 -7.24
C PRO A 6 -6.78 -11.34 -5.87
N SER A 7 -7.48 -10.31 -5.39
CA SER A 7 -7.39 -9.78 -4.03
C SER A 7 -8.10 -10.70 -3.04
N VAL A 8 -7.77 -10.58 -1.75
CA VAL A 8 -8.60 -11.14 -0.67
C VAL A 8 -9.76 -10.17 -0.44
N VAL A 9 -10.99 -10.61 -0.67
CA VAL A 9 -12.18 -9.77 -0.48
C VAL A 9 -12.75 -10.05 0.90
N ILE A 10 -12.71 -9.05 1.79
CA ILE A 10 -13.36 -9.11 3.10
C ILE A 10 -14.78 -8.58 2.94
N SER A 11 -15.80 -9.30 3.36
CA SER A 11 -17.21 -8.91 3.19
C SER A 11 -17.63 -7.77 4.13
N ASP A 12 -18.76 -7.13 3.84
CA ASP A 12 -19.27 -6.01 4.63
C ASP A 12 -19.80 -6.46 6.01
N ASP A 13 -20.25 -7.71 6.10
CA ASP A 13 -20.74 -8.39 7.30
C ASP A 13 -19.64 -9.10 8.10
N GLU A 14 -18.37 -9.00 7.68
CA GLU A 14 -17.24 -9.59 8.42
C GLU A 14 -17.19 -9.01 9.85
N PRO A 15 -17.33 -9.85 10.89
CA PRO A 15 -17.34 -9.40 12.28
C PRO A 15 -15.94 -9.04 12.81
N GLY A 16 -14.88 -9.46 12.11
CA GLY A 16 -13.52 -9.40 12.62
C GLY A 16 -13.30 -10.40 13.76
N TYR A 17 -12.24 -10.20 14.52
CA TYR A 17 -11.85 -11.07 15.61
C TYR A 17 -11.77 -10.31 16.94
N ASP A 18 -12.07 -11.00 18.04
CA ASP A 18 -11.97 -10.44 19.38
C ASP A 18 -10.51 -10.08 19.73
N LEU A 19 -10.31 -8.93 20.38
CA LEU A 19 -8.99 -8.39 20.69
C LEU A 19 -8.19 -9.29 21.65
N ASP A 20 -8.88 -9.96 22.57
CA ASP A 20 -8.30 -10.83 23.60
C ASP A 20 -7.70 -12.14 23.04
N LEU A 21 -8.03 -12.47 21.79
CA LEU A 21 -7.42 -13.56 21.04
C LEU A 21 -6.05 -13.18 20.45
N PHE A 22 -5.64 -11.92 20.56
CA PHE A 22 -4.40 -11.40 19.98
C PHE A 22 -3.58 -10.59 20.99
N CYS A 23 -2.29 -10.44 20.68
CA CYS A 23 -1.40 -9.59 21.47
C CYS A 23 -1.57 -8.13 21.05
N ILE A 24 -2.45 -7.40 21.75
CA ILE A 24 -2.69 -5.97 21.52
C ILE A 24 -1.91 -5.14 22.56
N PRO A 25 -1.22 -4.05 22.17
CA PRO A 25 -0.60 -3.14 23.12
C PRO A 25 -1.62 -2.59 24.11
N HIS A 26 -1.34 -2.69 25.41
CA HIS A 26 -2.28 -2.32 26.47
C HIS A 26 -2.77 -0.88 26.37
N HIS A 27 -1.94 0.04 25.87
CA HIS A 27 -2.30 1.45 25.69
C HIS A 27 -3.32 1.70 24.56
N TYR A 28 -3.70 0.67 23.79
CA TYR A 28 -4.74 0.74 22.76
C TYR A 28 -5.94 -0.16 23.05
N ALA A 29 -5.96 -0.89 24.17
CA ALA A 29 -6.99 -1.91 24.43
C ALA A 29 -8.42 -1.35 24.45
N GLU A 30 -8.59 -0.10 24.91
CA GLU A 30 -9.89 0.57 25.00
C GLU A 30 -10.25 1.41 23.75
N ASP A 31 -9.29 1.59 22.83
CA ASP A 31 -9.46 2.46 21.64
C ASP A 31 -9.80 1.67 20.37
N LEU A 32 -9.85 0.34 20.47
CA LEU A 32 -10.03 -0.58 19.35
C LEU A 32 -11.30 -1.40 19.54
N GLU A 33 -11.96 -1.74 18.44
CA GLU A 33 -13.19 -2.54 18.49
C GLU A 33 -12.92 -4.02 18.21
N LYS A 34 -12.28 -4.32 17.08
CA LYS A 34 -11.96 -5.68 16.62
C LYS A 34 -10.64 -5.71 15.84
N VAL A 35 -9.98 -6.86 15.86
CA VAL A 35 -8.94 -7.17 14.86
C VAL A 35 -9.63 -7.39 13.52
N PHE A 36 -9.23 -6.61 12.52
CA PHE A 36 -9.86 -6.64 11.21
C PHE A 36 -9.10 -7.58 10.25
N ILE A 37 -7.77 -7.50 10.23
CA ILE A 37 -6.92 -8.38 9.43
C ILE A 37 -5.75 -8.84 10.30
N PRO A 38 -5.63 -10.13 10.65
CA PRO A 38 -4.49 -10.62 11.43
C PRO A 38 -3.15 -10.35 10.74
N HIS A 39 -2.11 -9.99 11.49
CA HIS A 39 -0.77 -9.73 10.94
C HIS A 39 -0.24 -10.89 10.08
N GLY A 40 -0.42 -12.15 10.52
CA GLY A 40 0.01 -13.32 9.75
C GLY A 40 -0.65 -13.39 8.36
N LEU A 41 -1.92 -13.03 8.24
CA LEU A 41 -2.64 -13.01 6.97
C LEU A 41 -2.09 -11.95 6.01
N ILE A 42 -1.62 -10.81 6.55
CA ILE A 42 -0.93 -9.78 5.77
C ILE A 42 0.40 -10.29 5.25
N MET A 43 1.17 -10.99 6.07
CA MET A 43 2.45 -11.57 5.66
C MET A 43 2.27 -12.57 4.52
N ASP A 44 1.33 -13.52 4.67
CA ASP A 44 1.01 -14.52 3.64
C ASP A 44 0.55 -13.85 2.34
N ARG A 45 -0.32 -12.84 2.45
CA ARG A 45 -0.81 -12.11 1.28
C ARG A 45 0.30 -11.31 0.60
N THR A 46 1.15 -10.65 1.38
CA THR A 46 2.27 -9.83 0.88
C THR A 46 3.32 -10.70 0.18
N GLU A 47 3.60 -11.91 0.68
CA GLU A 47 4.46 -12.88 -0.02
C GLU A 47 3.90 -13.19 -1.41
N ARG A 48 2.59 -13.43 -1.52
CA ARG A 48 1.96 -13.68 -2.82
C ARG A 48 2.09 -12.48 -3.74
N LEU A 49 1.86 -11.27 -3.24
CA LEU A 49 2.01 -10.04 -4.05
C LEU A 49 3.44 -9.87 -4.57
N ALA A 50 4.47 -10.18 -3.77
CA ALA A 50 5.86 -10.14 -4.21
C ALA A 50 6.12 -11.05 -5.43
N ARG A 51 5.54 -12.26 -5.43
CA ARG A 51 5.62 -13.20 -6.56
C ARG A 51 4.91 -12.65 -7.81
N ASP A 52 3.73 -12.06 -7.63
CA ASP A 52 2.95 -11.48 -8.73
C ASP A 52 3.67 -10.26 -9.34
N VAL A 53 4.27 -9.40 -8.50
CA VAL A 53 5.10 -8.26 -8.92
C VAL A 53 6.29 -8.73 -9.76
N LEU A 54 7.06 -9.70 -9.27
CA LEU A 54 8.22 -10.20 -10.01
C LEU A 54 7.83 -10.88 -11.32
N LYS A 55 6.70 -11.59 -11.35
CA LYS A 55 6.18 -12.20 -12.58
C LYS A 55 5.89 -11.15 -13.67
N GLU A 56 5.35 -9.99 -13.30
CA GLU A 56 4.94 -8.97 -14.26
C GLU A 56 6.05 -7.94 -14.56
N MET A 57 6.87 -7.60 -13.57
CA MET A 57 7.85 -6.51 -13.66
C MET A 57 9.30 -6.98 -13.73
N GLY A 58 9.58 -8.27 -13.48
CA GLY A 58 10.93 -8.82 -13.34
C GLY A 58 11.74 -8.97 -14.63
N GLY A 59 11.32 -8.36 -15.73
CA GLY A 59 12.12 -8.30 -16.97
C GLY A 59 13.05 -7.08 -17.05
N HIS A 60 13.01 -6.16 -16.08
CA HIS A 60 13.75 -4.89 -16.14
C HIS A 60 13.96 -4.29 -14.75
N HIS A 61 14.92 -3.37 -14.61
CA HIS A 61 15.19 -2.64 -13.37
C HIS A 61 13.92 -1.98 -12.81
N ILE A 62 13.61 -2.32 -11.55
CA ILE A 62 12.49 -1.76 -10.79
C ILE A 62 12.96 -0.61 -9.88
N VAL A 63 12.29 0.54 -9.95
CA VAL A 63 12.36 1.58 -8.93
C VAL A 63 11.13 1.42 -8.02
N ALA A 64 11.34 1.02 -6.77
CA ALA A 64 10.28 0.86 -5.79
C ALA A 64 10.08 2.17 -5.01
N LEU A 65 8.92 2.80 -5.19
CA LEU A 65 8.58 4.11 -4.65
C LEU A 65 7.58 3.96 -3.50
N CYS A 66 8.03 4.18 -2.27
CA CYS A 66 7.19 4.11 -1.08
C CYS A 66 6.44 5.43 -0.88
N VAL A 67 5.13 5.37 -0.68
CA VAL A 67 4.35 6.53 -0.22
C VAL A 67 4.33 6.56 1.31
N LEU A 68 4.94 7.60 1.86
CA LEU A 68 5.05 7.84 3.30
C LEU A 68 3.87 8.67 3.82
N LYS A 69 3.48 8.49 5.09
CA LYS A 69 4.12 7.59 6.07
C LYS A 69 3.58 6.16 5.99
N GLY A 70 2.27 5.98 5.88
CA GLY A 70 1.62 4.70 6.15
C GLY A 70 2.09 3.53 5.29
N GLY A 71 2.56 3.76 4.06
CA GLY A 71 3.10 2.70 3.21
C GLY A 71 4.38 2.03 3.72
N TYR A 72 5.09 2.59 4.71
CA TYR A 72 6.46 2.14 5.04
C TYR A 72 6.55 0.67 5.49
N LYS A 73 5.57 0.17 6.26
CA LYS A 73 5.57 -1.23 6.72
C LYS A 73 5.29 -2.21 5.60
N PHE A 74 4.21 -1.96 4.86
CA PHE A 74 3.86 -2.78 3.69
C PHE A 74 4.99 -2.78 2.65
N PHE A 75 5.61 -1.62 2.40
CA PHE A 75 6.76 -1.48 1.52
C PHE A 75 7.94 -2.33 1.98
N ALA A 76 8.34 -2.23 3.26
CA ALA A 76 9.46 -2.98 3.80
C ALA A 76 9.24 -4.49 3.65
N ASP A 77 8.07 -4.98 4.07
CA ASP A 77 7.77 -6.41 4.07
C ASP A 77 7.63 -6.95 2.62
N LEU A 78 7.02 -6.18 1.70
CA LEU A 78 6.95 -6.52 0.27
C LEU A 78 8.35 -6.64 -0.35
N LEU A 79 9.24 -5.69 -0.07
CA LEU A 79 10.61 -5.70 -0.59
C LEU A 79 11.44 -6.85 0.01
N ASP A 80 11.22 -7.22 1.27
CA ASP A 80 11.86 -8.37 1.89
C ASP A 80 11.52 -9.67 1.15
N TYR A 81 10.24 -9.88 0.81
CA TYR A 81 9.83 -11.03 0.00
C TYR A 81 10.39 -10.96 -1.44
N ILE A 82 10.40 -9.79 -2.09
CA ILE A 82 11.01 -9.63 -3.42
C ILE A 82 12.51 -9.97 -3.38
N LYS A 83 13.25 -9.47 -2.38
CA LYS A 83 14.67 -9.81 -2.19
C LYS A 83 14.87 -11.31 -1.94
N ALA A 84 14.00 -11.92 -1.14
CA ALA A 84 14.04 -13.35 -0.86
C ALA A 84 13.79 -14.20 -2.11
N LEU A 85 12.90 -13.76 -3.01
CA LEU A 85 12.69 -14.43 -4.30
C LEU A 85 13.90 -14.23 -5.23
N ASN A 86 14.39 -13.00 -5.38
CA ASN A 86 15.54 -12.66 -6.24
C ASN A 86 16.83 -13.44 -5.90
N ARG A 87 17.08 -13.77 -4.63
CA ARG A 87 18.27 -14.55 -4.22
C ARG A 87 18.11 -16.07 -4.42
N ASN A 88 16.88 -16.54 -4.61
CA ASN A 88 16.53 -17.97 -4.64
C ASN A 88 16.03 -18.42 -6.02
N SER A 89 16.00 -17.52 -7.02
CA SER A 89 15.62 -17.80 -8.41
C SER A 89 16.81 -17.76 -9.36
N ASP A 90 16.70 -18.42 -10.53
CA ASP A 90 17.74 -18.46 -11.56
C ASP A 90 18.04 -17.10 -12.24
N GLY A 91 17.27 -16.06 -11.90
CA GLY A 91 17.49 -14.68 -12.35
C GLY A 91 17.34 -13.69 -11.20
N SER A 92 18.03 -12.54 -11.34
CA SER A 92 17.98 -11.44 -10.38
C SER A 92 17.71 -10.12 -11.09
N ILE A 93 16.85 -9.28 -10.52
CA ILE A 93 16.54 -7.96 -11.05
C ILE A 93 17.11 -6.88 -10.12
N PRO A 94 17.86 -5.89 -10.64
CA PRO A 94 18.29 -4.76 -9.84
C PRO A 94 17.08 -3.95 -9.39
N MET A 95 17.11 -3.50 -8.13
CA MET A 95 16.06 -2.68 -7.55
C MET A 95 16.67 -1.48 -6.84
N THR A 96 16.11 -0.31 -7.08
CA THR A 96 16.39 0.91 -6.31
C THR A 96 15.14 1.30 -5.54
N VAL A 97 15.33 2.01 -4.42
CA VAL A 97 14.24 2.42 -3.54
C VAL A 97 14.23 3.93 -3.41
N ASP A 98 13.03 4.50 -3.35
CA ASP A 98 12.85 5.91 -3.07
C ASP A 98 11.58 6.13 -2.23
N PHE A 99 11.52 7.26 -1.54
CA PHE A 99 10.49 7.58 -0.56
C PHE A 99 9.91 8.95 -0.82
N ILE A 100 8.60 9.01 -1.05
CA ILE A 100 7.88 10.25 -1.26
C ILE A 100 6.83 10.44 -0.18
N ARG A 101 6.55 11.70 0.17
CA ARG A 101 5.42 12.06 1.02
C ARG A 101 4.44 12.90 0.22
N LEU A 102 3.17 12.52 0.27
CA LEU A 102 2.11 13.31 -0.34
C LEU A 102 1.49 14.22 0.72
N LYS A 103 1.41 15.53 0.43
CA LYS A 103 0.62 16.47 1.23
C LYS A 103 -0.50 17.03 0.39
N SER A 104 -1.73 16.87 0.85
CA SER A 104 -2.87 17.67 0.43
C SER A 104 -2.77 19.06 1.08
N TYR A 105 -2.90 20.13 0.29
CA TYR A 105 -2.97 21.48 0.86
C TYR A 105 -4.21 21.64 1.74
N CYS A 106 -4.01 22.16 2.96
CA CYS A 106 -5.07 22.62 3.84
C CYS A 106 -4.95 24.14 3.98
N ASN A 107 -5.78 24.88 3.26
CA ASN A 107 -6.27 26.19 3.66
C ASN A 107 -7.81 26.10 3.52
N ASP A 108 -8.46 25.64 4.59
CA ASP A 108 -9.90 25.71 4.90
C ASP A 108 -10.91 25.14 3.89
N GLN A 109 -10.44 24.66 2.73
CA GLN A 109 -11.16 23.90 1.71
C GLN A 109 -10.17 22.97 1.00
N SER A 110 -10.56 21.72 0.73
CA SER A 110 -9.72 20.80 -0.04
C SER A 110 -9.63 21.29 -1.50
N THR A 111 -8.54 21.95 -1.88
CA THR A 111 -8.33 22.43 -3.25
C THR A 111 -8.03 21.29 -4.24
N GLY A 112 -7.75 20.08 -3.75
CA GLY A 112 -7.45 18.92 -4.58
C GLY A 112 -6.00 18.84 -5.07
N ASP A 113 -5.17 19.86 -4.79
CA ASP A 113 -3.77 19.89 -5.16
C ASP A 113 -2.90 19.10 -4.18
N ILE A 114 -2.29 18.02 -4.67
CA ILE A 114 -1.37 17.17 -3.93
C ILE A 114 0.06 17.54 -4.35
N LYS A 115 0.90 17.87 -3.37
CA LYS A 115 2.35 18.03 -3.59
C LYS A 115 3.12 16.81 -3.12
N VAL A 116 4.04 16.37 -3.95
CA VAL A 116 5.09 15.41 -3.61
C VAL A 116 6.18 16.15 -2.85
N ILE A 117 6.58 15.62 -1.70
CA ILE A 117 7.63 16.15 -0.85
C ILE A 117 8.65 15.04 -0.58
N GLY A 118 9.93 15.37 -0.71
CA GLY A 118 10.98 14.38 -0.63
C GLY A 118 11.05 13.53 -1.90
N GLY A 119 11.88 12.50 -1.85
CA GLY A 119 12.25 11.69 -3.01
C GLY A 119 13.42 12.28 -3.78
N ASP A 120 14.04 11.43 -4.59
CA ASP A 120 14.99 11.85 -5.62
C ASP A 120 14.24 12.63 -6.71
N ASP A 121 14.99 13.26 -7.62
CA ASP A 121 14.39 13.85 -8.81
C ASP A 121 13.63 12.76 -9.59
N LEU A 122 12.34 12.99 -9.86
CA LEU A 122 11.48 12.08 -10.60
C LEU A 122 12.01 11.80 -12.03
N SER A 123 12.94 12.63 -12.54
CA SER A 123 13.67 12.34 -13.79
C SER A 123 14.42 11.00 -13.77
N THR A 124 14.82 10.51 -12.59
CA THR A 124 15.46 9.19 -12.40
C THR A 124 14.57 8.01 -12.76
N LEU A 125 13.25 8.21 -12.86
CA LEU A 125 12.27 7.19 -13.23
C LEU A 125 12.23 6.90 -14.73
N THR A 126 12.87 7.74 -15.56
CA THR A 126 12.83 7.65 -17.02
C THR A 126 13.29 6.29 -17.53
N GLY A 127 12.46 5.62 -18.33
CA GLY A 127 12.77 4.31 -18.91
C GLY A 127 12.83 3.14 -17.91
N LYS A 128 12.49 3.34 -16.64
CA LYS A 128 12.47 2.28 -15.61
C LYS A 128 11.08 1.69 -15.39
N ASN A 129 11.02 0.50 -14.79
CA ASN A 129 9.77 -0.03 -14.25
C ASN A 129 9.57 0.59 -12.85
N VAL A 130 8.48 1.34 -12.65
CA VAL A 130 8.19 1.99 -11.36
C VAL A 130 7.11 1.20 -10.63
N LEU A 131 7.42 0.74 -9.43
CA LEU A 131 6.46 0.12 -8.51
C LEU A 131 6.15 1.10 -7.39
N ILE A 132 4.96 1.71 -7.44
CA ILE A 132 4.48 2.56 -6.34
C ILE A 132 3.82 1.67 -5.30
N VAL A 133 4.16 1.86 -4.03
CA VAL A 133 3.61 1.10 -2.91
C VAL A 133 2.90 2.03 -1.95
N GLU A 134 1.61 1.77 -1.74
CA GLU A 134 0.70 2.54 -0.89
C GLU A 134 0.04 1.64 0.16
N ASP A 135 -0.27 2.18 1.33
CA ASP A 135 -0.99 1.43 2.37
C ASP A 135 -2.47 1.20 2.01
N ILE A 136 -3.19 2.25 1.61
CA ILE A 136 -4.63 2.19 1.38
C ILE A 136 -5.10 3.09 0.22
N ILE A 137 -5.94 2.54 -0.63
CA ILE A 137 -6.74 3.31 -1.59
C ILE A 137 -8.15 3.51 -1.03
N ASP A 138 -8.47 4.74 -0.63
CA ASP A 138 -9.83 5.17 -0.28
C ASP A 138 -10.58 5.70 -1.52
N THR A 139 -10.50 7.01 -1.78
CA THR A 139 -11.15 7.61 -2.94
C THR A 139 -10.40 7.38 -4.25
N GLY A 140 -9.10 7.11 -4.21
CA GLY A 140 -8.22 6.96 -5.37
C GLY A 140 -7.69 8.26 -5.98
N LYS A 141 -8.11 9.44 -5.50
CA LYS A 141 -7.64 10.75 -6.00
C LYS A 141 -6.13 10.91 -5.86
N THR A 142 -5.58 10.53 -4.70
CA THR A 142 -4.15 10.59 -4.41
C THR A 142 -3.31 9.87 -5.47
N MET A 143 -3.71 8.63 -5.77
CA MET A 143 -3.01 7.83 -6.77
C MET A 143 -3.19 8.35 -8.19
N GLN A 144 -4.34 8.91 -8.55
CA GLN A 144 -4.52 9.53 -9.88
C GLN A 144 -3.55 10.69 -10.09
N THR A 145 -3.40 11.56 -9.09
CA THR A 145 -2.49 12.69 -9.18
C THR A 145 -1.04 12.22 -9.22
N LEU A 146 -0.64 11.30 -8.33
CA LEU A 146 0.73 10.77 -8.30
C LEU A 146 1.09 10.08 -9.62
N LEU A 147 0.20 9.23 -10.16
CA LEU A 147 0.42 8.58 -11.45
C LEU A 147 0.56 9.57 -12.59
N SER A 148 -0.21 10.66 -12.57
CA SER A 148 -0.11 11.72 -13.58
C SER A 148 1.25 12.42 -13.51
N MET A 149 1.78 12.69 -12.32
CA MET A 149 3.13 13.25 -12.14
C MET A 149 4.22 12.28 -12.61
N VAL A 150 4.19 11.04 -12.14
CA VAL A 150 5.20 10.01 -12.50
C VAL A 150 5.25 9.76 -14.00
N LYS A 151 4.09 9.73 -14.68
CA LYS A 151 4.03 9.51 -16.14
C LYS A 151 4.67 10.62 -16.96
N GLN A 152 4.76 11.85 -16.45
CA GLN A 152 5.42 12.95 -17.16
C GLN A 152 6.93 12.71 -17.36
N HIS A 153 7.53 11.83 -16.55
CA HIS A 153 8.93 11.46 -16.64
C HIS A 153 9.18 10.20 -17.49
N ASN A 154 8.20 9.78 -18.30
CA ASN A 154 8.35 8.69 -19.28
C ASN A 154 8.98 7.39 -18.71
N PRO A 155 8.46 6.84 -17.59
CA PRO A 155 8.85 5.52 -17.13
C PRO A 155 8.46 4.46 -18.18
N LYS A 156 9.20 3.35 -18.22
CA LYS A 156 8.90 2.23 -19.12
C LYS A 156 7.58 1.56 -18.76
N MET A 157 7.33 1.43 -17.46
CA MET A 157 6.13 0.84 -16.89
C MET A 157 5.86 1.51 -15.54
N VAL A 158 4.59 1.70 -15.19
CA VAL A 158 4.19 2.09 -13.84
C VAL A 158 3.16 1.10 -13.35
N LYS A 159 3.38 0.57 -12.15
CA LYS A 159 2.47 -0.34 -11.46
C LYS A 159 2.28 0.12 -10.03
N VAL A 160 1.10 -0.17 -9.49
CA VAL A 160 0.75 0.20 -8.13
C VAL A 160 0.38 -1.03 -7.33
N ALA A 161 1.07 -1.20 -6.21
CA ALA A 161 0.72 -2.14 -5.17
C ALA A 161 0.06 -1.38 -4.02
N SER A 162 -1.10 -1.85 -3.58
CA SER A 162 -1.73 -1.35 -2.36
C SER A 162 -2.14 -2.49 -1.46
N LEU A 163 -1.87 -2.34 -0.16
CA LEU A 163 -2.28 -3.35 0.81
C LEU A 163 -3.81 -3.40 0.89
N LEU A 164 -4.47 -2.24 1.03
CA LEU A 164 -5.92 -2.16 1.22
C LEU A 164 -6.58 -1.32 0.12
N VAL A 165 -7.75 -1.76 -0.36
CA VAL A 165 -8.61 -0.96 -1.23
C VAL A 165 -10.00 -0.93 -0.63
N LYS A 166 -10.54 0.27 -0.37
CA LYS A 166 -11.90 0.42 0.15
C LYS A 166 -12.94 0.30 -0.95
N ARG A 167 -13.99 -0.47 -0.68
CA ARG A 167 -15.26 -0.41 -1.41
C ARG A 167 -16.08 0.76 -0.88
N THR A 168 -15.92 1.92 -1.49
CA THR A 168 -16.62 3.14 -1.11
C THR A 168 -17.33 3.78 -2.31
N PRO A 169 -18.55 4.33 -2.14
CA PRO A 169 -19.20 5.12 -3.18
C PRO A 169 -18.43 6.41 -3.51
N ARG A 170 -17.48 6.84 -2.67
CA ARG A 170 -16.61 8.01 -2.89
C ARG A 170 -15.46 7.74 -3.88
N SER A 171 -15.33 6.49 -4.35
CA SER A 171 -14.24 6.07 -5.24
C SER A 171 -14.37 6.72 -6.61
N VAL A 172 -13.25 7.19 -7.14
CA VAL A 172 -13.14 7.68 -8.53
C VAL A 172 -12.97 6.53 -9.55
N GLY A 173 -13.11 5.28 -9.11
CA GLY A 173 -12.97 4.09 -9.95
C GLY A 173 -11.53 3.66 -10.23
N TYR A 174 -10.54 4.31 -9.60
CA TYR A 174 -9.14 3.90 -9.69
C TYR A 174 -8.93 2.53 -9.03
N LYS A 175 -8.17 1.65 -9.68
CA LYS A 175 -7.84 0.30 -9.20
C LYS A 175 -6.34 0.03 -9.32
N PRO A 176 -5.64 -0.31 -8.23
CA PRO A 176 -4.24 -0.76 -8.30
C PRO A 176 -4.05 -2.02 -9.14
N ASP A 177 -2.82 -2.26 -9.57
CA ASP A 177 -2.43 -3.46 -10.30
C ASP A 177 -2.31 -4.67 -9.36
N PHE A 178 -1.76 -4.45 -8.16
CA PHE A 178 -1.56 -5.45 -7.12
C PHE A 178 -2.32 -5.02 -5.87
N VAL A 179 -3.29 -5.83 -5.44
CA VAL A 179 -4.16 -5.51 -4.29
C VAL A 179 -4.03 -6.60 -3.25
N GLY A 180 -3.67 -6.24 -2.02
CA GLY A 180 -3.69 -7.17 -0.88
C GLY A 180 -5.12 -7.60 -0.57
N PHE A 181 -5.89 -6.65 -0.04
CA PHE A 181 -7.24 -6.84 0.47
C PHE A 181 -8.18 -5.79 -0.09
N GLU A 182 -9.39 -6.22 -0.44
CA GLU A 182 -10.50 -5.33 -0.73
C GLU A 182 -11.42 -5.32 0.50
N ILE A 183 -11.60 -4.16 1.12
CA ILE A 183 -12.24 -3.99 2.43
C ILE A 183 -13.50 -3.12 2.35
N PRO A 184 -14.44 -3.24 3.30
CA PRO A 184 -15.58 -2.33 3.42
C PRO A 184 -15.13 -0.88 3.68
N ASP A 185 -16.03 0.09 3.54
CA ASP A 185 -15.77 1.50 3.89
C ASP A 185 -15.79 1.71 5.43
N LYS A 186 -14.85 1.06 6.12
CA LYS A 186 -14.60 1.19 7.56
C LYS A 186 -13.30 1.95 7.81
N PHE A 187 -13.22 2.68 8.91
CA PHE A 187 -11.95 3.27 9.33
C PHE A 187 -11.08 2.18 9.98
N VAL A 188 -9.82 2.10 9.57
CA VAL A 188 -8.87 1.06 9.99
C VAL A 188 -7.54 1.69 10.37
N VAL A 189 -6.93 1.19 11.42
CA VAL A 189 -5.63 1.63 11.95
C VAL A 189 -4.72 0.43 12.17
N GLY A 190 -3.43 0.65 12.37
CA GLY A 190 -2.45 -0.42 12.56
C GLY A 190 -1.76 -0.83 11.27
N TYR A 191 -0.64 -1.55 11.43
CA TYR A 191 0.29 -1.87 10.35
C TYR A 191 0.70 -0.62 9.56
N ALA A 192 1.16 0.41 10.29
CA ALA A 192 1.49 1.75 9.83
C ALA A 192 0.34 2.67 9.39
N LEU A 193 -0.90 2.18 9.25
CA LEU A 193 -2.10 3.02 9.15
C LEU A 193 -2.32 3.73 10.49
N ASP A 194 -2.79 4.99 10.44
CA ASP A 194 -2.88 5.83 11.63
C ASP A 194 -4.21 6.56 11.79
N TYR A 195 -4.39 7.05 13.02
CA TYR A 195 -5.30 8.12 13.34
C TYR A 195 -4.53 9.21 14.10
N ASN A 196 -4.41 10.40 13.51
CA ASN A 196 -3.66 11.53 14.10
C ASN A 196 -2.24 11.15 14.58
N GLU A 197 -1.52 10.35 13.79
CA GLU A 197 -0.18 9.81 14.07
C GLU A 197 -0.09 8.71 15.15
N TYR A 198 -1.21 8.32 15.77
CA TYR A 198 -1.29 7.16 16.68
C TYR A 198 -1.53 5.86 15.91
N PHE A 199 -1.37 4.71 16.59
CA PHE A 199 -1.62 3.35 16.09
C PHE A 199 -0.66 2.81 15.02
N ARG A 200 0.33 3.58 14.55
CA ARG A 200 1.31 3.08 13.57
C ARG A 200 2.16 1.92 14.11
N ASP A 201 2.36 1.88 15.42
CA ASP A 201 3.08 0.87 16.21
C ASP A 201 2.23 -0.36 16.54
N LEU A 202 0.95 -0.38 16.15
CA LEU A 202 0.13 -1.58 16.21
C LEU A 202 0.46 -2.48 15.02
N ASN A 203 0.80 -3.75 15.26
CA ASN A 203 1.20 -4.67 14.18
C ASN A 203 0.03 -5.22 13.36
N ILE A 204 -1.21 -5.00 13.80
CA ILE A 204 -2.41 -5.66 13.27
C ILE A 204 -3.40 -4.58 12.84
N PRO A 205 -3.91 -4.60 11.59
CA PRO A 205 -5.03 -3.77 11.21
C PRO A 205 -6.27 -4.08 12.02
N THR A 206 -6.79 -3.06 12.69
CA THR A 206 -7.96 -3.12 13.57
C THR A 206 -8.99 -2.07 13.12
N SER A 207 -10.26 -2.33 13.40
CA SER A 207 -11.27 -1.27 13.33
C SER A 207 -11.16 -0.38 14.58
N ALA A 208 -11.29 0.92 14.37
CA ALA A 208 -11.43 1.91 15.43
C ALA A 208 -12.81 2.58 15.30
N PRO A 209 -13.42 3.01 16.42
CA PRO A 209 -14.74 3.62 16.44
C PRO A 209 -14.84 4.92 15.63
#